data_AF-X1R610-F1
#
_entry.id   AF-X1R610-F1
#
_cell.length_a   1.000
_cell.length_b   1.000
_cell.length_c   1.000
_cell.angle_alpha   90.00
_cell.angle_beta   90.00
_cell.angle_gamma   90.00
#
_symmetry.space_group_name_H-M   'P 1'
#
loop_
_entity.id
_entity.type
_entity.pdbx_description
1 polymer ?
#
loop_
_entity_poly.entity_id
_entity_poly.type
_entity_poly.pdbx_seq_one_letter_code
_entity_poly.pdbx_strand_id
1 'polypeptide(L)' 'MERQNYTYGEIINQVEKWKIIYNDITGKDFVLHLKIFSDKYDEIIIFGCGSSYNLSKSASFFTKSMLPRQSCLA' A
#
# COMPACT_ATOMS: atom_id res chain seq x y z
N MET A 1 -21.05 -11.84 30.12
CA MET A 1 -20.99 -11.68 28.65
C MET A 1 -19.69 -10.96 28.36
N GLU A 2 -18.62 -11.69 28.05
CA GLU A 2 -17.33 -11.09 27.72
C GLU A 2 -17.52 -10.20 26.48
N ARG A 3 -17.16 -8.93 26.58
CA ARG A 3 -17.17 -8.03 25.41
C ARG A 3 -16.06 -8.52 24.48
N GLN A 4 -16.42 -9.32 23.48
CA GLN A 4 -15.51 -9.67 22.40
C GLN A 4 -15.11 -8.37 21.70
N ASN A 5 -13.89 -7.90 21.96
CA ASN A 5 -13.38 -6.67 21.39
C ASN A 5 -12.80 -6.98 20.00
N TYR A 6 -13.69 -7.17 19.03
CA TYR A 6 -13.34 -7.56 17.67
C TYR A 6 -12.33 -6.60 17.03
N THR A 7 -12.47 -5.30 17.26
CA THR A 7 -11.52 -4.29 16.79
C THR A 7 -10.13 -4.50 17.38
N TYR A 8 -10.05 -4.75 18.69
CA TYR A 8 -8.76 -5.05 19.32
C TYR A 8 -8.14 -6.34 18.76
N GLY A 9 -8.95 -7.39 18.61
CA GLY A 9 -8.54 -8.64 17.97
C GLY A 9 -8.03 -8.45 16.53
N GLU A 10 -8.66 -7.57 15.77
CA GLU A 10 -8.23 -7.24 14.42
C GLU A 10 -6.89 -6.50 14.41
N ILE A 11 -6.72 -5.51 15.31
CA ILE A 11 -5.50 -4.71 15.44
C ILE A 11 -4.31 -5.59 15.81
N ILE A 12 -4.42 -6.42 16.85
CA ILE A 12 -3.28 -7.26 17.32
C ILE A 12 -2.84 -8.27 16.26
N ASN A 13 -3.77 -8.72 15.41
CA ASN A 13 -3.49 -9.70 14.36
C ASN A 13 -3.01 -9.07 13.04
N GLN A 14 -2.91 -7.75 12.92
CA GLN A 14 -2.50 -7.11 11.67
C GLN A 14 -1.10 -7.52 11.23
N VAL A 15 -0.16 -7.65 12.17
CA VAL A 15 1.23 -8.03 11.87
C VAL A 15 1.30 -9.42 11.23
N GLU A 16 0.53 -10.37 11.73
CA GLU A 16 0.45 -11.73 11.17
C GLU A 16 -0.20 -11.72 9.79
N LYS A 17 -1.30 -10.99 9.63
CA LYS A 17 -1.95 -10.80 8.32
C LYS A 17 -1.01 -10.19 7.29
N TRP A 18 -0.20 -9.20 7.67
CA TRP A 18 0.79 -8.59 6.76
C TRP A 18 1.87 -9.58 6.34
N LYS A 19 2.34 -10.47 7.22
CA LYS A 19 3.29 -11.53 6.85
C LYS A 19 2.69 -12.47 5.81
N ILE A 20 1.43 -12.87 6.00
CA ILE A 20 0.72 -13.73 5.04
C ILE A 20 0.61 -13.01 3.68
N ILE A 21 0.16 -11.76 3.67
CA ILE A 21 0.03 -10.96 2.43
C ILE A 21 1.39 -10.78 1.75
N TYR A 22 2.44 -10.49 2.50
CA TYR A 22 3.80 -10.35 1.96
C TYR A 22 4.26 -11.65 1.29
N ASN A 23 4.09 -12.78 1.97
CA ASN A 23 4.44 -14.09 1.43
C ASN A 23 3.59 -14.45 0.21
N ASP A 24 2.31 -14.06 0.19
CA ASP A 24 1.44 -14.26 -0.98
C ASP A 24 1.91 -13.44 -2.19
N ILE A 25 2.36 -12.20 -1.97
CA ILE A 25 2.86 -11.30 -3.04
C ILE A 25 4.23 -11.75 -3.54
N THR A 26 5.11 -12.21 -2.64
CA THR A 26 6.51 -12.55 -2.97
C THR A 26 6.74 -14.02 -3.31
N GLY A 27 5.86 -14.91 -2.85
CA GLY A 27 6.00 -16.37 -2.97
C GLY A 27 5.15 -17.02 -4.07
N LYS A 28 4.26 -16.28 -4.74
CA LYS A 28 3.56 -16.74 -5.96
C LYS A 28 4.29 -16.21 -7.20
N ASP A 29 3.96 -16.74 -8.39
CA ASP A 29 4.24 -16.12 -9.71
C ASP A 29 3.54 -14.77 -9.90
N PHE A 30 3.32 -14.02 -8.82
CA PHE A 30 2.87 -12.66 -8.87
C PHE A 30 4.06 -11.80 -9.29
N VAL A 31 4.21 -11.62 -10.60
CA VAL A 31 5.16 -10.65 -11.13
C VAL A 31 4.67 -9.27 -10.70
N LEU A 32 5.24 -8.75 -9.62
CA LEU A 32 5.05 -7.36 -9.23
C LEU A 32 5.56 -6.50 -10.39
N HIS A 33 4.65 -5.98 -11.20
CA HIS A 33 4.99 -5.12 -12.31
C HIS A 33 5.43 -3.76 -11.79
N LEU A 34 6.70 -3.67 -11.38
CA LEU A 34 7.40 -2.45 -10.95
C LEU A 34 7.60 -1.45 -12.10
N LYS A 35 6.94 -1.65 -13.24
CA LYS A 35 6.94 -0.77 -14.40
C LYS A 35 6.54 0.66 -14.07
N ILE A 36 5.72 0.85 -13.04
CA ILE A 36 5.37 2.17 -12.52
C ILE A 36 6.60 3.00 -12.09
N PHE A 37 7.71 2.35 -11.73
CA PHE A 37 8.96 3.02 -11.33
C PHE A 37 10.02 3.07 -12.43
N SER A 38 9.89 2.27 -13.50
CA SER A 38 10.86 2.21 -14.60
C SER A 38 10.41 2.96 -15.86
N ASP A 39 9.11 2.99 -16.12
CA ASP A 39 8.55 3.53 -17.36
C ASP A 39 8.31 5.03 -17.22
N LYS A 40 8.27 5.73 -18.35
CA LYS A 40 7.97 7.16 -18.40
C LYS A 40 6.46 7.36 -18.50
N TYR A 41 5.88 7.95 -17.48
CA TYR A 41 4.51 8.42 -17.46
C TYR A 41 4.51 9.94 -17.36
N ASP A 42 3.59 10.61 -18.06
CA ASP A 42 3.37 12.05 -17.89
C ASP A 42 2.73 12.34 -16.53
N GLU A 43 1.82 11.48 -16.09
CA GLU A 43 1.12 11.56 -14.81
C GLU A 43 0.71 10.17 -14.29
N ILE A 44 0.67 10.01 -12.97
CA ILE A 44 0.16 8.80 -12.29
C ILE A 44 -0.99 9.21 -11.37
N ILE A 45 -2.17 8.65 -11.62
CA ILE A 45 -3.38 8.92 -10.84
C ILE A 45 -3.69 7.73 -9.93
N ILE A 46 -3.74 7.98 -8.61
CA ILE A 46 -4.14 6.99 -7.60
C ILE A 46 -5.44 7.48 -6.96
N PHE A 47 -6.49 6.67 -7.00
CA PHE A 47 -7.82 7.07 -6.58
C PHE A 47 -8.52 6.00 -5.72
N GLY A 48 -9.42 6.47 -4.87
CA GLY A 48 -10.25 5.65 -3.98
C GLY A 48 -11.19 6.53 -3.15
N CYS A 49 -12.15 5.92 -2.47
CA CYS A 49 -13.08 6.60 -1.56
C CYS A 49 -12.93 6.08 -0.11
N GLY A 50 -13.42 6.84 0.87
CA GLY A 50 -13.35 6.46 2.29
C GLY A 50 -11.92 6.18 2.75
N SER A 51 -11.68 5.06 3.44
CA SER A 51 -10.33 4.66 3.88
C SER A 51 -9.36 4.42 2.70
N SER A 52 -9.87 4.01 1.54
CA SER A 52 -9.04 3.81 0.34
C SER A 52 -8.54 5.14 -0.26
N TYR A 53 -9.23 6.26 -0.02
CA TYR A 53 -8.72 7.59 -0.35
C TYR A 53 -7.47 7.92 0.48
N ASN A 54 -7.48 7.59 1.78
CA ASN A 54 -6.31 7.79 2.65
C ASN A 54 -5.13 6.92 2.20
N LEU A 55 -5.39 5.67 1.82
CA LEU A 55 -4.37 4.81 1.21
C LEU A 55 -3.83 5.41 -0.09
N SER A 56 -4.69 5.96 -0.94
CA SER A 56 -4.31 6.61 -2.19
C SER A 56 -3.39 7.81 -1.97
N LYS A 57 -3.65 8.63 -0.94
CA LYS A 57 -2.76 9.73 -0.53
C LYS A 57 -1.38 9.23 -0.13
N SER A 58 -1.32 8.22 0.75
CA SER A 58 -0.05 7.64 1.19
C SER A 58 0.73 7.01 0.03
N ALA A 59 0.04 6.31 -0.87
CA ALA A 59 0.63 5.72 -2.06
C ALA A 59 1.16 6.80 -3.02
N SER A 60 0.43 7.91 -3.20
CA SER A 60 0.86 9.03 -4.05
C SER A 60 2.17 9.63 -3.56
N PHE A 61 2.27 9.88 -2.25
CA PHE A 61 3.51 10.36 -1.64
C PHE A 61 4.66 9.37 -1.82
N PHE A 62 4.43 8.09 -1.52
CA PHE A 62 5.45 7.05 -1.63
C PHE A 62 5.94 6.86 -3.08
N THR A 63 5.01 6.78 -4.05
CA THR A 63 5.36 6.65 -5.46
C THR A 63 6.20 7.84 -5.94
N LYS A 64 5.83 9.07 -5.56
CA LYS A 64 6.61 10.27 -5.88
C LYS A 64 8.03 10.20 -5.30
N SER A 65 8.19 9.67 -4.09
CA SER A 65 9.50 9.53 -3.43
C SER A 65 10.43 8.50 -4.09
N MET A 66 9.87 7.55 -4.82
CA MET A 66 10.63 6.51 -5.52
C MET A 66 10.97 6.87 -6.96
N LEU A 67 10.31 7.89 -7.54
CA LEU A 67 10.58 8.34 -8.90
C LEU A 67 11.85 9.21 -8.96
N PRO A 68 12.79 8.92 -9.88
CA PRO A 68 14.01 9.70 -9.99
C PRO A 68 13.70 11.15 -10.38
N ARG A 69 14.31 12.11 -9.65
CA ARG A 69 14.29 13.57 -9.90
C ARG A 69 13.03 14.35 -9.49
N GLN A 70 12.13 13.80 -8.67
CA GLN A 70 11.00 14.59 -8.13
C GLN A 70 11.24 14.96 -6.66
N SER A 71 11.26 16.27 -6.38
CA SER A 71 11.28 16.79 -5.00
C SER A 71 10.04 16.32 -4.25
N CYS A 72 10.25 15.71 -3.09
CA CYS A 72 9.20 15.26 -2.18
C CYS A 72 8.70 16.38 -1.26
N LEU A 73 9.29 17.58 -1.35
CA LEU A 73 8.79 18.74 -0.62
C LEU A 73 7.43 19.11 -1.24
N ALA A 74 6.40 19.03 -0.40
CA ALA A 74 5.05 19.49 -0.69
C ALA A 74 5.03 20.99 -0.95
#